data_AF-A0A7L2VAA9-F1
#
_entry.id   AF-A0A7L2VAA9-F1
#
_cell.length_a   1.000
_cell.length_b   1.000
_cell.length_c   1.000
_cell.angle_alpha   90.00
_cell.angle_beta   90.00
_cell.angle_gamma   90.00
#
_symmetry.space_group_name_H-M   'P 1'
#
loop_
_entity.id
_entity.type
_entity.pdbx_description
1 polymer ?
#
loop_
_entity_poly.entity_id
_entity_poly.type
_entity_poly.pdbx_seq_one_letter_code
_entity_poly.pdbx_strand_id
1 'polypeptide(L)'
;MEGLGRAVPAEDAVRYRLFAAAAGPGGEAVLRRCVEAIVVRFAPLLAAYIWQRQPFRLRYVPPQGETPAHIGGTTLFGDNVEDEWFIVYLVREITREFPGLVARIDDNDGEFLLIEAADFLPKWLNPENSDNRVFFYKGELHIIPLSETEVQEWDLSAASPTISDVLRLLSTRSEEFLAAEPIRTAVYKRISGYPEKIQASFHRAHCYLPAGIVAVLRQRPSLVAAAIQAFYLRDPVDLRACRSFQTFPPDERVMTVVTFTKCLYAQLMQQKFVPDRRSGYTLPLPSHPQYKAYELGMKLAHGFEILCSKCSKESADSKRNVLCGPLWERFLSSLKQKNYFKGELEGSAKYSELLCMAEDYFQQSVTDPE
;
A
#
# COMPACT_ATOMS: atom_id res chain seq x y z
N MET A 1 -22.46 28.84 2.85
CA MET A 1 -22.71 27.42 3.18
C MET A 1 -21.73 26.60 2.36
N GLU A 2 -20.51 26.48 2.86
CA GLU A 2 -19.48 25.62 2.26
C GLU A 2 -19.79 24.19 2.68
N GLY A 3 -20.08 23.33 1.70
CA GLY A 3 -20.28 21.92 1.92
C GLY A 3 -18.99 21.32 2.48
N LEU A 4 -19.13 20.57 3.57
CA LEU A 4 -18.08 19.72 4.13
C LEU A 4 -17.72 18.67 3.07
N GLY A 5 -16.76 19.00 2.20
CA GLY A 5 -16.33 18.13 1.12
C GLY A 5 -15.76 16.85 1.70
N ARG A 6 -16.49 15.74 1.54
CA ARG A 6 -16.00 14.37 1.71
C ARG A 6 -14.65 14.28 1.00
N ALA A 7 -13.59 13.92 1.71
CA ALA A 7 -12.34 13.56 1.06
C ALA A 7 -12.60 12.26 0.29
N VAL A 8 -12.98 12.36 -0.98
CA VAL A 8 -13.11 11.21 -1.87
C VAL A 8 -11.73 10.54 -1.92
N PRO A 9 -11.64 9.20 -1.78
CA PRO A 9 -10.38 8.52 -2.02
C PRO A 9 -9.83 8.92 -3.39
N ALA A 10 -8.50 8.95 -3.53
CA ALA A 10 -7.92 9.08 -4.87
C ALA A 10 -8.44 7.95 -5.77
N GLU A 11 -8.43 8.15 -7.09
CA GLU A 11 -8.75 7.06 -8.03
C GLU A 11 -7.89 5.82 -7.72
N ASP A 12 -8.53 4.65 -7.78
CA ASP A 12 -7.94 3.34 -7.48
C ASP A 12 -7.37 3.21 -6.06
N ALA A 13 -8.09 3.78 -5.08
CA ALA A 13 -7.71 3.75 -3.67
C ALA A 13 -8.78 3.07 -2.80
N VAL A 14 -8.34 2.11 -2.00
CA VAL A 14 -9.18 1.54 -0.94
C VAL A 14 -8.77 2.11 0.41
N ARG A 15 -9.75 2.63 1.14
CA ARG A 15 -9.63 3.13 2.51
C ARG A 15 -10.18 2.10 3.47
N TYR A 16 -9.48 1.86 4.56
CA TYR A 16 -9.92 0.98 5.63
C TYR A 16 -9.74 1.66 6.98
N ARG A 17 -10.75 1.56 7.83
CA ARG A 17 -10.83 2.20 9.14
C ARG A 17 -11.33 1.19 10.16
N LEU A 18 -10.56 0.96 11.22
CA LEU A 18 -10.85 0.01 12.30
C LEU A 18 -10.99 0.80 13.61
N PHE A 19 -12.20 0.79 14.13
CA PHE A 19 -12.60 1.48 15.34
C PHE A 19 -12.64 0.52 16.52
N ALA A 20 -12.40 1.04 17.73
CA ALA A 20 -12.66 0.25 18.94
C ALA A 20 -14.18 0.11 19.16
N ALA A 21 -14.66 -1.12 19.38
CA ALA A 21 -16.07 -1.39 19.65
C ALA A 21 -16.57 -0.74 20.95
N ALA A 22 -15.69 -0.55 21.94
CA ALA A 22 -15.99 0.13 23.19
C ALA A 22 -14.94 1.22 23.49
N ALA A 23 -15.41 2.42 23.85
CA ALA A 23 -14.57 3.53 24.28
C ALA A 23 -14.06 3.27 25.72
N GLY A 24 -12.92 2.59 25.85
CA GLY A 24 -12.22 2.43 27.13
C GLY A 24 -11.27 3.61 27.41
N PRO A 25 -10.96 3.92 28.69
CA PRO A 25 -9.92 4.88 29.03
C PRO A 25 -8.56 4.42 28.48
N GLY A 26 -7.83 5.32 27.81
CA GLY A 26 -6.54 5.00 27.17
C GLY A 26 -6.61 4.62 25.68
N GLY A 27 -7.70 4.97 24.99
CA GLY A 27 -8.00 4.58 23.60
C GLY A 27 -6.83 4.71 22.61
N GLU A 28 -6.03 5.78 22.66
CA GLU A 28 -4.86 5.92 21.78
C GLU A 28 -3.81 4.83 22.01
N ALA A 29 -3.38 4.63 23.26
CA ALA A 29 -2.36 3.64 23.58
C ALA A 29 -2.81 2.22 23.24
N VAL A 30 -4.11 1.93 23.41
CA VAL A 30 -4.71 0.65 23.03
C VAL A 30 -4.69 0.47 21.51
N LEU A 31 -5.13 1.48 20.75
CA LEU A 31 -5.15 1.41 19.28
C LEU A 31 -3.73 1.29 18.70
N ARG A 32 -2.74 2.00 19.26
CA ARG A 32 -1.33 1.86 18.87
C ARG A 32 -0.78 0.45 19.13
N ARG A 33 -1.05 -0.13 20.30
CA ARG A 33 -0.67 -1.53 20.61
C ARG A 33 -1.37 -2.52 19.69
N CYS A 34 -2.64 -2.26 19.33
CA CYS A 34 -3.35 -3.08 18.36
C CYS A 34 -2.70 -3.02 16.97
N VAL A 35 -2.24 -1.85 16.51
CA VAL A 35 -1.50 -1.72 15.24
C VAL A 35 -0.27 -2.63 15.25
N GLU A 36 0.55 -2.54 16.30
CA GLU A 36 1.76 -3.37 16.44
C GLU A 36 1.42 -4.87 16.44
N ALA A 37 0.41 -5.27 17.22
CA ALA A 37 -0.04 -6.66 17.28
C ALA A 37 -0.56 -7.17 15.93
N ILE A 38 -1.34 -6.38 15.21
CA ILE A 38 -1.84 -6.72 13.87
C ILE A 38 -0.67 -6.86 12.90
N VAL A 39 0.25 -5.90 12.87
CA VAL A 39 1.39 -5.95 11.94
C VAL A 39 2.24 -7.19 12.19
N VAL A 40 2.55 -7.51 13.45
CA VAL A 40 3.32 -8.73 13.80
C VAL A 40 2.58 -9.99 13.38
N ARG A 41 1.26 -10.05 13.64
CA ARG A 41 0.44 -11.22 13.36
C ARG A 41 0.29 -11.51 11.87
N PHE A 42 0.09 -10.47 11.06
CA PHE A 42 -0.12 -10.59 9.61
C PHE A 42 1.17 -10.42 8.80
N ALA A 43 2.31 -10.12 9.42
CA ALA A 43 3.60 -9.95 8.75
C ALA A 43 3.97 -11.06 7.76
N PRO A 44 3.77 -12.37 8.04
CA PRO A 44 4.10 -13.42 7.09
C PRO A 44 3.31 -13.32 5.78
N LEU A 45 2.03 -12.94 5.85
CA LEU A 45 1.18 -12.75 4.67
C LEU A 45 1.55 -11.47 3.91
N LEU A 46 1.76 -10.37 4.63
CA LEU A 46 2.10 -9.07 4.04
C LEU A 46 3.48 -9.09 3.38
N ALA A 47 4.45 -9.79 3.96
CA ALA A 47 5.81 -9.90 3.42
C ALA A 47 5.90 -10.83 2.20
N ALA A 48 5.04 -11.85 2.13
CA ALA A 48 4.98 -12.77 0.99
C ALA A 48 4.25 -12.15 -0.22
N TYR A 49 3.37 -11.17 0.00
CA TYR A 49 2.55 -10.56 -1.04
C TYR A 49 3.30 -9.47 -1.83
N ILE A 50 3.14 -9.47 -3.16
CA ILE A 50 3.70 -8.45 -4.05
C ILE A 50 2.60 -7.46 -4.41
N TRP A 51 2.54 -6.36 -3.66
CA TRP A 51 1.64 -5.23 -3.92
C TRP A 51 2.00 -4.52 -5.21
N GLN A 52 1.00 -4.04 -5.95
CA GLN A 52 1.26 -3.34 -7.21
C GLN A 52 1.80 -1.93 -7.00
N ARG A 53 1.07 -1.09 -6.24
CA ARG A 53 1.40 0.34 -6.10
C ARG A 53 1.75 0.71 -4.67
N GLN A 54 0.88 0.45 -3.70
CA GLN A 54 1.19 0.68 -2.29
C GLN A 54 0.90 -0.57 -1.46
N PRO A 55 1.72 -0.88 -0.43
CA PRO A 55 1.41 -1.95 0.49
C PRO A 55 0.34 -1.54 1.49
N PHE A 56 -0.39 -2.53 2.01
CA PHE A 56 -1.28 -2.36 3.16
C PHE A 56 -0.51 -1.83 4.37
N ARG A 57 -0.97 -0.69 4.91
CA ARG A 57 -0.37 -0.01 6.07
C ARG A 57 -1.43 0.41 7.06
N LEU A 58 -1.19 0.15 8.34
CA LEU A 58 -2.06 0.58 9.43
C LEU A 58 -1.34 1.62 10.27
N ARG A 59 -2.04 2.69 10.61
CA ARG A 59 -1.57 3.71 11.55
C ARG A 59 -2.70 4.15 12.47
N TYR A 60 -2.34 4.63 13.65
CA TYR A 60 -3.27 5.37 14.49
C TYR A 60 -3.65 6.69 13.80
N VAL A 61 -4.94 7.01 13.83
CA VAL A 61 -5.51 8.25 13.33
C VAL A 61 -6.29 8.90 14.49
N PRO A 62 -5.91 10.13 14.89
CA PRO A 62 -6.62 10.85 15.95
C PRO A 62 -8.06 11.16 15.53
N PRO A 63 -8.96 11.46 16.49
CA PRO A 63 -10.34 11.80 16.17
C PRO A 63 -10.39 13.09 15.33
N GLN A 64 -11.23 13.10 14.29
CA GLN A 64 -11.39 14.25 13.40
C GLN A 64 -12.87 14.47 13.08
N GLY A 65 -13.42 15.61 13.50
CA GLY A 65 -14.84 15.91 13.35
C GLY A 65 -15.71 14.86 14.03
N GLU A 66 -16.64 14.27 13.28
CA GLU A 66 -17.54 13.20 13.75
C GLU A 66 -16.90 11.79 13.70
N THR A 67 -15.68 11.67 13.15
CA THR A 67 -14.98 10.38 13.07
C THR A 67 -14.16 10.15 14.34
N PRO A 68 -14.45 9.10 15.12
CA PRO A 68 -13.69 8.79 16.34
C PRO A 68 -12.26 8.33 16.01
N ALA A 69 -11.41 8.31 17.04
CA ALA A 69 -10.05 7.80 16.93
C ALA A 69 -10.07 6.34 16.43
N HIS A 70 -9.21 6.02 15.48
CA HIS A 70 -9.23 4.72 14.82
C HIS A 70 -7.86 4.31 14.30
N ILE A 71 -7.75 3.03 13.94
CA ILE A 71 -6.62 2.53 13.16
C ILE A 71 -7.05 2.60 11.70
N GLY A 72 -6.27 3.21 10.84
CA GLY A 72 -6.67 3.34 9.45
C GLY A 72 -5.51 3.44 8.50
N GLY A 73 -5.84 3.32 7.22
CA GLY A 73 -4.92 3.52 6.12
C GLY A 73 -5.68 3.64 4.81
N THR A 74 -4.95 4.07 3.79
CA THR A 74 -5.41 4.10 2.41
C THR A 74 -4.33 3.40 1.59
N THR A 75 -4.75 2.47 0.74
CA THR A 75 -3.86 1.78 -0.19
C THR A 75 -4.29 2.10 -1.61
N LEU A 76 -3.37 2.66 -2.39
CA LEU A 76 -3.53 2.77 -3.84
C LEU A 76 -3.27 1.40 -4.45
N PHE A 77 -4.30 0.75 -4.97
CA PHE A 77 -4.21 -0.58 -5.59
C PHE A 77 -3.89 -0.49 -7.09
N GLY A 78 -4.22 0.62 -7.76
CA GLY A 78 -3.97 0.80 -9.19
C GLY A 78 -4.79 -0.17 -10.06
N ASP A 79 -4.16 -0.85 -11.02
CA ASP A 79 -4.88 -1.76 -11.93
C ASP A 79 -5.16 -3.16 -11.32
N ASN A 80 -4.56 -3.50 -10.17
CA ASN A 80 -4.64 -4.82 -9.56
C ASN A 80 -5.77 -4.87 -8.54
N VAL A 81 -6.99 -5.07 -9.04
CA VAL A 81 -8.20 -5.28 -8.21
C VAL A 81 -8.02 -6.39 -7.17
N GLU A 82 -7.12 -7.35 -7.38
CA GLU A 82 -6.83 -8.37 -6.35
C GLU A 82 -6.16 -7.80 -5.09
N ASP A 83 -5.43 -6.67 -5.16
CA ASP A 83 -4.90 -5.97 -3.98
C ASP A 83 -6.03 -5.44 -3.10
N GLU A 84 -7.08 -4.87 -3.70
CA GLU A 84 -8.29 -4.41 -2.99
C GLU A 84 -8.98 -5.57 -2.27
N TRP A 85 -9.25 -6.68 -2.97
CA TRP A 85 -9.92 -7.83 -2.36
C TRP A 85 -9.05 -8.55 -1.32
N PHE A 86 -7.73 -8.51 -1.47
CA PHE A 86 -6.84 -9.01 -0.44
C PHE A 86 -6.91 -8.14 0.83
N ILE A 87 -7.08 -6.82 0.69
CA ILE A 87 -7.33 -5.92 1.84
C ILE A 87 -8.66 -6.23 2.52
N VAL A 88 -9.73 -6.51 1.76
CA VAL A 88 -11.02 -6.96 2.33
C VAL A 88 -10.83 -8.23 3.17
N TYR A 89 -10.10 -9.21 2.64
CA TYR A 89 -9.76 -10.43 3.37
C TYR A 89 -8.97 -10.13 4.65
N LEU A 90 -7.92 -9.30 4.57
CA LEU A 90 -7.10 -8.92 5.72
C LEU A 90 -7.94 -8.23 6.80
N VAL A 91 -8.77 -7.25 6.43
CA VAL A 91 -9.61 -6.52 7.38
C VAL A 91 -10.62 -7.45 8.06
N ARG A 92 -11.25 -8.37 7.31
CA ARG A 92 -12.14 -9.38 7.90
C ARG A 92 -11.39 -10.24 8.92
N GLU A 93 -10.22 -10.78 8.56
CA GLU A 93 -9.44 -11.62 9.47
C GLU A 93 -8.91 -10.83 10.68
N ILE A 94 -8.55 -9.55 10.51
CA ILE A 94 -8.20 -8.66 11.62
C ILE A 94 -9.38 -8.53 12.59
N THR A 95 -10.59 -8.25 12.11
CA THR A 95 -11.76 -8.14 13.01
C THR A 95 -12.13 -9.47 13.68
N ARG A 96 -11.76 -10.60 13.07
CA ARG A 96 -11.95 -11.95 13.63
C ARG A 96 -10.98 -12.24 14.77
N GLU A 97 -9.70 -11.91 14.58
CA GLU A 97 -8.66 -12.14 15.60
C GLU A 97 -8.64 -11.07 16.69
N PHE A 98 -9.08 -9.85 16.37
CA PHE A 98 -9.20 -8.73 17.28
C PHE A 98 -10.69 -8.34 17.42
N PRO A 99 -11.49 -9.11 18.18
CA PRO A 99 -12.95 -8.93 18.25
C PRO A 99 -13.39 -7.61 18.90
N GLY A 100 -12.46 -6.86 19.49
CA GLY A 100 -12.69 -5.49 19.96
C GLY A 100 -12.64 -4.43 18.85
N LEU A 101 -12.39 -4.82 17.60
CA LEU A 101 -12.32 -3.91 16.45
C LEU A 101 -13.54 -4.08 15.53
N VAL A 102 -14.12 -2.95 15.14
CA VAL A 102 -15.14 -2.82 14.10
C VAL A 102 -14.48 -2.15 12.91
N ALA A 103 -14.55 -2.75 11.72
CA ALA A 103 -13.91 -2.22 10.54
C ALA A 103 -14.91 -1.75 9.49
N ARG A 104 -14.57 -0.66 8.82
CA ARG A 104 -15.21 -0.13 7.62
C ARG A 104 -14.20 -0.10 6.48
N ILE A 105 -14.64 -0.43 5.28
CA ILE A 105 -13.82 -0.39 4.06
C ILE A 105 -14.63 0.33 2.98
N ASP A 106 -14.02 1.33 2.35
CA ASP A 106 -14.64 2.13 1.28
C ASP A 106 -13.63 2.44 0.18
N ASP A 107 -14.08 2.55 -1.06
CA ASP A 107 -13.28 2.93 -2.24
C ASP A 107 -13.82 4.22 -2.88
N ASN A 108 -13.37 4.54 -4.11
CA ASN A 108 -13.88 5.70 -4.86
C ASN A 108 -15.38 5.63 -5.18
N ASP A 109 -15.96 4.42 -5.27
CA ASP A 109 -17.38 4.21 -5.52
C ASP A 109 -18.21 4.20 -4.22
N GLY A 110 -17.54 4.18 -3.06
CA GLY A 110 -18.13 4.23 -1.73
C GLY A 110 -18.19 2.84 -1.11
N GLU A 111 -19.37 2.23 -1.09
CA GLU A 111 -19.60 0.92 -0.46
C GLU A 111 -19.52 -0.21 -1.50
N PHE A 112 -18.35 -0.41 -2.11
CA PHE A 112 -18.15 -1.38 -3.20
C PHE A 112 -18.48 -2.84 -2.81
N LEU A 113 -18.42 -3.19 -1.52
CA LEU A 113 -18.83 -4.52 -1.03
C LEU A 113 -20.30 -4.83 -1.38
N LEU A 114 -21.15 -3.80 -1.45
CA LEU A 114 -22.56 -3.94 -1.80
C LEU A 114 -22.76 -4.25 -3.29
N ILE A 115 -21.80 -3.91 -4.15
CA ILE A 115 -21.85 -4.19 -5.59
C ILE A 115 -21.85 -5.70 -5.83
N GLU A 116 -21.00 -6.45 -5.12
CA GLU A 116 -20.94 -7.92 -5.23
C GLU A 116 -22.23 -8.60 -4.74
N ALA A 117 -22.96 -7.95 -3.83
CA ALA A 117 -24.19 -8.46 -3.23
C ALA A 117 -25.46 -7.83 -3.81
N ALA A 118 -25.38 -7.10 -4.92
CA ALA A 118 -26.46 -6.25 -5.45
C ALA A 118 -27.80 -6.99 -5.61
N ASP A 119 -27.78 -8.23 -6.07
CA ASP A 119 -28.99 -9.06 -6.29
C ASP A 119 -29.70 -9.47 -4.98
N PHE A 120 -29.03 -9.35 -3.84
CA PHE A 120 -29.51 -9.78 -2.53
C PHE A 120 -29.75 -8.62 -1.57
N LEU A 121 -29.49 -7.38 -1.98
CA LEU A 121 -29.65 -6.22 -1.11
C LEU A 121 -31.13 -5.96 -0.79
N PRO A 122 -31.44 -5.50 0.43
CA PRO A 122 -32.77 -5.00 0.74
C PRO A 122 -33.13 -3.82 -0.17
N LYS A 123 -34.40 -3.75 -0.61
CA LYS A 123 -34.88 -2.67 -1.51
C LYS A 123 -34.66 -1.24 -0.98
N TRP A 124 -34.56 -1.11 0.33
CA TRP A 124 -34.32 0.17 0.98
C TRP A 124 -32.87 0.63 0.86
N LEU A 125 -31.90 -0.29 0.72
CA LEU A 125 -30.47 0.03 0.71
C LEU A 125 -30.04 0.44 -0.71
N ASN A 126 -29.56 1.66 -0.85
CA ASN A 126 -29.15 2.24 -2.12
C ASN A 126 -27.86 3.08 -1.95
N PRO A 127 -27.20 3.49 -3.05
CA PRO A 127 -25.96 4.25 -2.96
C PRO A 127 -26.08 5.56 -2.16
N GLU A 128 -27.25 6.21 -2.19
CA GLU A 128 -27.50 7.49 -1.51
C GLU A 128 -27.59 7.35 0.01
N ASN A 129 -28.00 6.18 0.53
CA ASN A 129 -28.21 5.96 1.97
C ASN A 129 -27.28 4.91 2.60
N SER A 130 -26.34 4.35 1.83
CA SER A 130 -25.41 3.31 2.29
C SER A 130 -24.30 3.78 3.24
N ASP A 131 -24.08 5.09 3.36
CA ASP A 131 -22.99 5.65 4.17
C ASP A 131 -23.11 5.30 5.66
N ASN A 132 -21.99 4.89 6.26
CA ASN A 132 -21.89 4.42 7.65
C ASN A 132 -22.86 3.28 8.00
N ARG A 133 -23.13 2.35 7.06
CA ARG A 133 -24.01 1.19 7.35
C ARG A 133 -23.33 -0.17 7.22
N VAL A 134 -22.20 -0.29 6.53
CA VAL A 134 -21.56 -1.57 6.24
C VAL A 134 -20.28 -1.72 7.06
N PHE A 135 -20.22 -2.77 7.89
CA PHE A 135 -19.07 -2.99 8.78
C PHE A 135 -18.70 -4.47 8.87
N PHE A 136 -17.41 -4.75 9.01
CA PHE A 136 -16.93 -6.02 9.53
C PHE A 136 -16.79 -5.94 11.05
N TYR A 137 -17.36 -6.92 11.76
CA TYR A 137 -17.21 -7.05 13.20
C TYR A 137 -17.15 -8.53 13.56
N LYS A 138 -16.15 -8.92 14.37
CA LYS A 138 -15.90 -10.33 14.74
C LYS A 138 -15.76 -11.28 13.52
N GLY A 139 -15.25 -10.78 12.39
CA GLY A 139 -15.10 -11.54 11.15
C GLY A 139 -16.38 -11.67 10.31
N GLU A 140 -17.48 -11.04 10.72
CA GLU A 140 -18.77 -11.09 10.04
C GLU A 140 -19.20 -9.72 9.51
N LEU A 141 -19.86 -9.72 8.35
CA LEU A 141 -20.43 -8.52 7.73
C LEU A 141 -21.75 -8.15 8.41
N HIS A 142 -21.85 -6.89 8.81
CA HIS A 142 -23.01 -6.30 9.45
C HIS A 142 -23.54 -5.14 8.60
N ILE A 143 -24.86 -5.01 8.50
CA ILE A 143 -25.55 -3.93 7.80
C ILE A 143 -26.53 -3.25 8.77
N ILE A 144 -26.34 -1.95 9.00
CA ILE A 144 -27.21 -1.16 9.89
C ILE A 144 -28.49 -0.75 9.14
N PRO A 145 -29.68 -1.20 9.56
CA PRO A 145 -30.94 -0.94 8.84
C PRO A 145 -31.35 0.53 8.90
N LEU A 146 -32.20 0.96 7.96
CA LEU A 146 -32.96 2.17 8.15
C LEU A 146 -33.81 2.01 9.39
N SER A 147 -33.84 3.07 10.15
CA SER A 147 -34.50 3.06 11.41
C SER A 147 -35.92 3.56 11.09
N GLU A 148 -36.76 2.59 10.73
CA GLU A 148 -38.16 2.80 10.39
C GLU A 148 -38.99 2.17 11.51
N THR A 149 -39.40 2.96 12.50
CA THR A 149 -40.70 2.90 13.18
C THR A 149 -40.71 3.69 14.48
N GLU A 150 -41.80 4.42 14.69
CA GLU A 150 -42.24 5.15 15.89
C GLU A 150 -42.40 4.29 17.16
N VAL A 151 -41.79 3.09 17.23
CA VAL A 151 -41.98 2.09 18.31
C VAL A 151 -40.66 1.52 18.84
N GLN A 152 -39.49 1.98 18.37
CA GLN A 152 -38.21 1.59 18.96
C GLN A 152 -37.41 2.83 19.33
N GLU A 153 -36.98 2.90 20.60
CA GLU A 153 -36.24 3.98 21.25
C GLU A 153 -34.81 4.17 20.68
N TRP A 154 -34.67 4.34 19.38
CA TRP A 154 -33.40 4.72 18.77
C TRP A 154 -33.54 6.17 18.29
N ASP A 155 -32.67 7.05 18.79
CA ASP A 155 -32.68 8.47 18.47
C ASP A 155 -31.70 8.73 17.30
N LEU A 156 -31.92 8.04 16.17
CA LEU A 156 -31.17 8.28 14.92
C LEU A 156 -31.98 9.23 14.05
N SER A 157 -32.10 10.48 14.48
CA SER A 157 -32.86 11.52 13.75
C SER A 157 -32.22 11.94 12.42
N ALA A 158 -31.12 11.30 12.00
CA ALA A 158 -30.35 11.62 10.81
C ALA A 158 -30.49 10.52 9.74
N ALA A 159 -30.52 10.92 8.46
CA ALA A 159 -30.64 10.00 7.31
C ALA A 159 -29.50 8.96 7.25
N SER A 160 -28.33 9.27 7.84
CA SER A 160 -27.20 8.36 8.05
C SER A 160 -26.81 8.33 9.54
N PRO A 161 -26.56 7.14 10.12
CA PRO A 161 -26.12 7.04 11.51
C PRO A 161 -24.68 7.55 11.66
N THR A 162 -24.36 8.15 12.82
CA THR A 162 -22.98 8.51 13.12
C THR A 162 -22.15 7.26 13.42
N ILE A 163 -20.83 7.31 13.17
CA ILE A 163 -19.94 6.16 13.46
C ILE A 163 -20.03 5.79 14.94
N SER A 164 -20.04 6.76 15.85
CA SER A 164 -20.16 6.54 17.30
C SER A 164 -21.44 5.80 17.68
N ASP A 165 -22.56 6.11 17.05
CA ASP A 165 -23.83 5.40 17.27
C ASP A 165 -23.74 3.96 16.81
N VAL A 166 -23.18 3.72 15.63
CA VAL A 166 -23.00 2.37 15.09
C VAL A 166 -22.11 1.52 16.00
N LEU A 167 -21.01 2.08 16.52
CA LEU A 167 -20.13 1.35 17.46
C LEU A 167 -20.86 0.96 18.75
N ARG A 168 -21.71 1.84 19.28
CA ARG A 168 -22.57 1.55 20.44
C ARG A 168 -23.60 0.45 20.14
N LEU A 169 -24.19 0.47 18.94
CA LEU A 169 -25.14 -0.55 18.51
C LEU A 169 -24.47 -1.92 18.34
N LEU A 170 -23.33 -1.98 17.65
CA LEU A 170 -22.59 -3.22 17.42
C LEU A 170 -21.99 -3.82 18.70
N SER A 171 -21.61 -2.98 19.68
CA SER A 171 -21.11 -3.49 20.97
C SER A 171 -22.20 -4.11 21.84
N THR A 172 -23.47 -3.70 21.67
CA THR A 172 -24.59 -4.16 22.51
C THR A 172 -25.46 -5.22 21.84
N ARG A 173 -25.69 -5.11 20.53
CA ARG A 173 -26.69 -5.89 19.78
C ARG A 173 -26.17 -6.37 18.41
N SER A 174 -24.91 -6.83 18.33
CA SER A 174 -24.31 -7.23 17.04
C SER A 174 -25.14 -8.25 16.26
N GLU A 175 -25.83 -9.18 16.92
CA GLU A 175 -26.60 -10.23 16.25
C GLU A 175 -27.79 -9.69 15.44
N GLU A 176 -28.36 -8.56 15.84
CA GLU A 176 -29.49 -7.92 15.14
C GLU A 176 -29.07 -7.27 13.81
N PHE A 177 -27.79 -6.91 13.69
CA PHE A 177 -27.24 -6.21 12.53
C PHE A 177 -26.48 -7.13 11.58
N LEU A 178 -26.50 -8.44 11.83
CA LEU A 178 -25.84 -9.41 10.99
C LEU A 178 -26.45 -9.39 9.58
N ALA A 179 -25.61 -9.21 8.55
CA ALA A 179 -26.10 -9.18 7.18
C ALA A 179 -26.71 -10.54 6.80
N ALA A 180 -27.76 -10.50 5.97
CA ALA A 180 -28.44 -11.70 5.51
C ALA A 180 -27.45 -12.68 4.83
N GLU A 181 -27.69 -13.98 5.00
CA GLU A 181 -26.79 -15.03 4.50
C GLU A 181 -26.44 -14.91 3.00
N PRO A 182 -27.38 -14.58 2.09
CA PRO A 182 -27.04 -14.42 0.68
C PRO A 182 -26.06 -13.25 0.42
N ILE A 183 -26.20 -12.15 1.16
CA ILE A 183 -25.31 -10.98 1.06
C ILE A 183 -23.90 -11.37 1.52
N ARG A 184 -23.80 -12.01 2.69
CA ARG A 184 -22.51 -12.49 3.24
C ARG A 184 -21.85 -13.47 2.29
N THR A 185 -22.61 -14.43 1.78
CA THR A 185 -22.11 -15.45 0.83
C THR A 185 -21.55 -14.80 -0.44
N ALA A 186 -22.22 -13.79 -0.99
CA ALA A 186 -21.77 -13.09 -2.18
C ALA A 186 -20.41 -12.39 -1.95
N VAL A 187 -20.28 -11.62 -0.87
CA VAL A 187 -19.02 -10.95 -0.51
C VAL A 187 -17.93 -11.98 -0.17
N TYR A 188 -18.25 -13.00 0.62
CA TYR A 188 -17.29 -14.01 1.08
C TYR A 188 -16.79 -14.90 -0.06
N LYS A 189 -17.59 -15.11 -1.09
CA LYS A 189 -17.17 -15.81 -2.31
C LYS A 189 -15.98 -15.10 -2.97
N ARG A 190 -15.93 -13.77 -2.97
CA ARG A 190 -14.85 -13.00 -3.61
C ARG A 190 -13.52 -13.09 -2.86
N ILE A 191 -13.58 -13.17 -1.53
CA ILE A 191 -12.42 -13.40 -0.65
C ILE A 191 -12.16 -14.88 -0.35
N SER A 192 -12.96 -15.79 -0.92
CA SER A 192 -12.77 -17.23 -0.71
C SER A 192 -11.44 -17.71 -1.31
N GLY A 193 -10.77 -18.62 -0.60
CA GLY A 193 -9.49 -19.19 -1.02
C GLY A 193 -8.25 -18.35 -0.67
N TYR A 194 -8.40 -17.18 -0.06
CA TYR A 194 -7.28 -16.56 0.65
C TYR A 194 -7.00 -17.34 1.96
N PRO A 195 -5.72 -17.52 2.33
CA PRO A 195 -4.52 -16.94 1.74
C PRO A 195 -3.90 -17.72 0.56
N GLU A 196 -4.33 -18.95 0.26
CA GLU A 196 -3.70 -19.81 -0.76
C GLU A 196 -3.76 -19.21 -2.17
N LYS A 197 -4.82 -18.44 -2.46
CA LYS A 197 -5.03 -17.70 -3.71
C LYS A 197 -3.89 -16.75 -4.05
N ILE A 198 -3.15 -16.25 -3.06
CA ILE A 198 -1.97 -15.40 -3.26
C ILE A 198 -0.93 -16.11 -4.13
N GLN A 199 -0.66 -17.39 -3.87
CA GLN A 199 0.31 -18.13 -4.66
C GLN A 199 -0.18 -18.37 -6.09
N ALA A 200 -1.50 -18.54 -6.26
CA ALA A 200 -2.12 -18.68 -7.57
C ALA A 200 -2.17 -17.37 -8.37
N SER A 201 -2.03 -16.20 -7.72
CA SER A 201 -1.96 -14.90 -8.40
C SER A 201 -0.56 -14.60 -8.95
N PHE A 202 0.46 -15.35 -8.50
CA PHE A 202 1.82 -15.21 -8.98
C PHE A 202 2.04 -15.82 -10.37
N HIS A 203 2.91 -15.18 -11.12
CA HIS A 203 3.43 -15.62 -12.40
C HIS A 203 4.95 -15.63 -12.36
N ARG A 204 5.57 -16.70 -12.84
CA ARG A 204 7.02 -16.83 -12.92
C ARG A 204 7.44 -16.88 -14.38
N ALA A 205 8.36 -16.00 -14.76
CA ALA A 205 8.88 -15.94 -16.12
C ALA A 205 10.40 -15.83 -16.10
N HIS A 206 11.04 -16.39 -17.14
CA HIS A 206 12.45 -16.18 -17.38
C HIS A 206 12.69 -14.77 -17.92
N CYS A 207 13.70 -14.09 -17.37
CA CYS A 207 14.13 -12.76 -17.79
C CYS A 207 15.65 -12.70 -17.89
N TYR A 208 16.16 -12.10 -18.96
CA TYR A 208 17.59 -11.76 -19.07
C TYR A 208 17.85 -10.38 -18.47
N LEU A 209 18.52 -10.35 -17.31
CA LEU A 209 18.69 -9.13 -16.51
C LEU A 209 20.16 -8.89 -16.15
N PRO A 210 20.58 -7.62 -16.02
CA PRO A 210 21.85 -7.27 -15.40
C PRO A 210 22.04 -7.93 -14.04
N ALA A 211 23.26 -8.38 -13.73
CA ALA A 211 23.58 -9.04 -12.47
C ALA A 211 23.21 -8.20 -11.22
N GLY A 212 23.37 -6.88 -11.30
CA GLY A 212 22.98 -5.94 -10.24
C GLY A 212 21.47 -5.98 -9.92
N ILE A 213 20.62 -6.03 -10.94
CA ILE A 213 19.16 -6.14 -10.74
C ILE A 213 18.82 -7.49 -10.11
N VAL A 214 19.49 -8.57 -10.55
CA VAL A 214 19.29 -9.90 -9.96
C VAL A 214 19.67 -9.90 -8.48
N ALA A 215 20.76 -9.25 -8.10
CA ALA A 215 21.18 -9.11 -6.71
C ALA A 215 20.15 -8.34 -5.88
N VAL A 216 19.60 -7.24 -6.41
CA VAL A 216 18.56 -6.45 -5.76
C VAL A 216 17.27 -7.25 -5.57
N LEU A 217 16.80 -7.95 -6.61
CA LEU A 217 15.58 -8.76 -6.55
C LEU A 217 15.69 -9.95 -5.60
N ARG A 218 16.89 -10.51 -5.41
CA ARG A 218 17.12 -11.56 -4.40
C ARG A 218 16.92 -11.06 -2.97
N GLN A 219 17.25 -9.80 -2.70
CA GLN A 219 17.09 -9.19 -1.37
C GLN A 219 15.68 -8.63 -1.17
N ARG A 220 15.11 -7.99 -2.20
CA ARG A 220 13.79 -7.35 -2.14
C ARG A 220 12.98 -7.64 -3.41
N PRO A 221 12.29 -8.80 -3.47
CA PRO A 221 11.47 -9.18 -4.63
C PRO A 221 10.34 -8.20 -4.95
N SER A 222 9.79 -7.51 -3.94
CA SER A 222 8.68 -6.55 -4.10
C SER A 222 9.03 -5.34 -4.97
N LEU A 223 10.32 -5.02 -5.15
CA LEU A 223 10.76 -3.93 -6.03
C LEU A 223 10.42 -4.16 -7.50
N VAL A 224 10.09 -5.39 -7.89
CA VAL A 224 9.61 -5.71 -9.24
C VAL A 224 8.39 -4.87 -9.61
N ALA A 225 7.49 -4.62 -8.65
CA ALA A 225 6.28 -3.83 -8.86
C ALA A 225 6.60 -2.36 -9.15
N ALA A 226 7.47 -1.76 -8.32
CA ALA A 226 7.92 -0.37 -8.48
C ALA A 226 8.66 -0.16 -9.82
N ALA A 227 9.51 -1.12 -10.22
CA ALA A 227 10.22 -1.06 -11.50
C ALA A 227 9.24 -1.16 -12.69
N ILE A 228 8.26 -2.07 -12.63
CA ILE A 228 7.25 -2.20 -13.69
C ILE A 228 6.37 -0.96 -13.75
N GLN A 229 5.98 -0.39 -12.62
CA GLN A 229 5.20 0.84 -12.59
C GLN A 229 5.98 2.02 -13.19
N ALA A 230 7.25 2.18 -12.81
CA ALA A 230 8.13 3.20 -13.38
C ALA A 230 8.28 3.04 -14.89
N PHE A 231 8.36 1.81 -15.39
CA PHE A 231 8.35 1.54 -16.83
C PHE A 231 6.99 1.81 -17.47
N TYR A 232 5.89 1.36 -16.86
CA TYR A 232 4.54 1.47 -17.42
C TYR A 232 4.11 2.94 -17.57
N LEU A 233 4.39 3.76 -16.55
CA LEU A 233 4.09 5.20 -16.50
C LEU A 233 5.21 6.09 -17.03
N ARG A 234 6.18 5.52 -17.77
CA ARG A 234 7.34 6.25 -18.28
C ARG A 234 6.94 7.39 -19.21
N ASP A 235 7.67 8.50 -19.12
CA ASP A 235 7.58 9.61 -20.06
C ASP A 235 8.86 9.73 -20.94
N PRO A 236 8.91 10.65 -21.92
CA PRO A 236 10.10 10.86 -22.72
C PRO A 236 11.33 11.33 -21.93
N VAL A 237 11.14 11.93 -20.76
CA VAL A 237 12.24 12.38 -19.89
C VAL A 237 12.88 11.19 -19.17
N ASP A 238 12.07 10.28 -18.67
CA ASP A 238 12.47 9.03 -18.05
C ASP A 238 13.30 8.18 -19.02
N LEU A 239 12.85 8.08 -20.28
CA LEU A 239 13.57 7.35 -21.32
C LEU A 239 14.95 7.94 -21.65
N ARG A 240 15.20 9.22 -21.38
CA ARG A 240 16.55 9.80 -21.56
C ARG A 240 17.56 9.21 -20.57
N ALA A 241 17.13 8.85 -19.36
CA ALA A 241 17.99 8.20 -18.37
C ALA A 241 18.43 6.80 -18.83
N CYS A 242 17.57 6.09 -19.54
CA CYS A 242 17.85 4.76 -20.09
C CYS A 242 18.79 4.75 -21.32
N ARG A 243 19.33 5.91 -21.74
CA ARG A 243 20.25 5.95 -22.89
C ARG A 243 21.64 5.44 -22.58
N SER A 244 22.11 5.61 -21.35
CA SER A 244 23.48 5.26 -20.95
C SER A 244 23.55 4.17 -19.88
N PHE A 245 22.41 3.75 -19.31
CA PHE A 245 22.32 2.69 -18.28
C PHE A 245 23.45 2.81 -17.23
N GLN A 246 23.43 3.91 -16.47
CA GLN A 246 24.51 4.22 -15.52
C GLN A 246 24.45 3.32 -14.28
N THR A 247 23.23 2.95 -13.86
CA THR A 247 23.03 2.20 -12.62
C THR A 247 23.17 0.70 -12.87
N PHE A 248 22.56 0.20 -13.95
CA PHE A 248 22.57 -1.21 -14.29
C PHE A 248 23.09 -1.44 -15.72
N PRO A 249 24.42 -1.51 -15.90
CA PRO A 249 25.02 -1.73 -17.21
C PRO A 249 24.48 -2.99 -17.92
N PRO A 250 24.27 -2.95 -19.25
CA PRO A 250 23.67 -4.04 -20.01
C PRO A 250 24.63 -5.19 -20.37
N ASP A 251 25.92 -5.05 -20.07
CA ASP A 251 27.00 -5.92 -20.58
C ASP A 251 26.87 -7.36 -20.09
N GLU A 252 26.72 -7.56 -18.78
CA GLU A 252 26.56 -8.87 -18.16
C GLU A 252 25.10 -9.14 -17.80
N ARG A 253 24.39 -9.83 -18.69
CA ARG A 253 23.00 -10.26 -18.47
C ARG A 253 22.93 -11.76 -18.19
N VAL A 254 22.28 -12.09 -17.07
CA VAL A 254 22.05 -13.47 -16.65
C VAL A 254 20.58 -13.83 -16.80
N MET A 255 20.32 -15.07 -17.20
CA MET A 255 18.96 -15.60 -17.23
C MET A 255 18.55 -15.96 -15.80
N THR A 256 17.47 -15.36 -15.32
CA THR A 256 16.90 -15.65 -14.01
C THR A 256 15.40 -15.80 -14.10
N VAL A 257 14.81 -16.52 -13.15
CA VAL A 257 13.35 -16.56 -12.97
C VAL A 257 12.97 -15.39 -12.07
N VAL A 258 12.04 -14.56 -12.54
CA VAL A 258 11.44 -13.48 -11.75
C VAL A 258 9.99 -13.83 -11.44
N THR A 259 9.57 -13.55 -10.22
CA THR A 259 8.18 -13.72 -9.78
C THR A 259 7.47 -12.37 -9.83
N PHE A 260 6.30 -12.36 -10.45
CA PHE A 260 5.41 -11.21 -10.62
C PHE A 260 4.02 -11.57 -10.10
N THR A 261 3.14 -10.60 -9.93
CA THR A 261 1.70 -10.89 -10.01
C THR A 261 1.29 -11.03 -11.48
N LYS A 262 0.20 -11.74 -11.75
CA LYS A 262 -0.39 -11.84 -13.10
C LYS A 262 -0.67 -10.45 -13.71
N CYS A 263 -1.14 -9.50 -12.89
CA CYS A 263 -1.36 -8.12 -13.30
C CYS A 263 -0.06 -7.44 -13.75
N LEU A 264 0.98 -7.46 -12.91
CA LEU A 264 2.29 -6.88 -13.23
C LEU A 264 2.92 -7.50 -14.49
N TYR A 265 2.83 -8.82 -14.63
CA TYR A 265 3.29 -9.51 -15.83
C TYR A 265 2.54 -9.05 -17.09
N ALA A 266 1.21 -8.93 -17.01
CA ALA A 266 0.39 -8.46 -18.12
C ALA A 266 0.73 -7.01 -18.50
N GLN A 267 0.88 -6.12 -17.53
CA GLN A 267 1.29 -4.72 -17.75
C GLN A 267 2.63 -4.63 -18.50
N LEU A 268 3.61 -5.46 -18.10
CA LEU A 268 4.92 -5.47 -18.74
C LEU A 268 4.87 -6.08 -20.15
N MET A 269 4.13 -7.16 -20.33
CA MET A 269 4.01 -7.87 -21.61
C MET A 269 3.31 -7.03 -22.69
N GLN A 270 2.19 -6.37 -22.35
CA GLN A 270 1.35 -5.66 -23.31
C GLN A 270 2.02 -4.41 -23.90
N GLN A 271 2.99 -3.83 -23.17
CA GLN A 271 3.72 -2.64 -23.60
C GLN A 271 4.67 -2.96 -24.76
N LYS A 272 4.33 -2.50 -25.98
CA LYS A 272 5.27 -2.55 -27.12
C LYS A 272 6.38 -1.52 -26.89
N PHE A 273 7.62 -1.97 -26.88
CA PHE A 273 8.76 -1.10 -26.59
C PHE A 273 9.98 -1.51 -27.42
N VAL A 274 10.61 -0.51 -28.04
CA VAL A 274 11.87 -0.65 -28.77
C VAL A 274 12.91 0.19 -28.03
N PRO A 275 14.01 -0.40 -27.57
CA PRO A 275 15.04 0.32 -26.83
C PRO A 275 15.79 1.30 -27.73
N ASP A 276 16.31 2.37 -27.15
CA ASP A 276 17.25 3.27 -27.85
C ASP A 276 18.53 2.50 -28.16
N ARG A 277 19.10 2.65 -29.36
CA ARG A 277 20.34 1.97 -29.75
C ARG A 277 21.51 2.26 -28.81
N ARG A 278 21.51 3.43 -28.15
CA ARG A 278 22.55 3.82 -27.19
C ARG A 278 22.50 3.03 -25.88
N SER A 279 21.34 2.46 -25.56
CA SER A 279 21.13 1.71 -24.30
C SER A 279 21.92 0.42 -24.17
N GLY A 280 22.53 -0.08 -25.26
CA GLY A 280 23.19 -1.38 -25.30
C GLY A 280 22.23 -2.59 -25.36
N TYR A 281 20.91 -2.37 -25.31
CA TYR A 281 19.93 -3.44 -25.48
C TYR A 281 19.64 -3.70 -26.96
N THR A 282 19.98 -4.91 -27.41
CA THR A 282 19.55 -5.44 -28.70
C THR A 282 18.72 -6.69 -28.46
N LEU A 283 17.52 -6.75 -29.03
CA LEU A 283 16.66 -7.92 -28.96
C LEU A 283 17.00 -8.91 -30.08
N PRO A 284 16.94 -10.23 -29.82
CA PRO A 284 17.06 -11.23 -30.88
C PRO A 284 15.85 -11.19 -31.82
N LEU A 285 15.90 -11.93 -32.93
CA LEU A 285 14.76 -12.07 -33.83
C LEU A 285 13.54 -12.65 -33.10
N PRO A 286 12.29 -12.25 -33.47
CA PRO A 286 11.07 -12.78 -32.85
C PRO A 286 10.91 -14.30 -32.94
N SER A 287 11.57 -14.95 -33.89
CA SER A 287 11.61 -16.42 -34.04
C SER A 287 12.49 -17.12 -32.99
N HIS A 288 13.27 -16.37 -32.21
CA HIS A 288 14.15 -16.93 -31.20
C HIS A 288 13.33 -17.55 -30.05
N PRO A 289 13.63 -18.79 -29.60
CA PRO A 289 12.82 -19.49 -28.59
C PRO A 289 12.76 -18.74 -27.26
N GLN A 290 13.80 -18.00 -26.91
CA GLN A 290 13.88 -17.20 -25.68
C GLN A 290 13.55 -15.71 -25.90
N TYR A 291 12.99 -15.32 -27.04
CA TYR A 291 12.69 -13.91 -27.35
C TYR A 291 11.93 -13.21 -26.22
N LYS A 292 10.90 -13.87 -25.67
CA LYS A 292 10.11 -13.36 -24.54
C LYS A 292 10.96 -13.06 -23.31
N ALA A 293 11.96 -13.88 -23.01
CA ALA A 293 12.83 -13.68 -21.85
C ALA A 293 13.76 -12.46 -22.03
N TYR A 294 14.24 -12.22 -23.25
CA TYR A 294 15.00 -11.02 -23.59
C TYR A 294 14.12 -9.77 -23.55
N GLU A 295 12.92 -9.86 -24.11
CA GLU A 295 11.97 -8.74 -24.14
C GLU A 295 11.55 -8.33 -22.72
N LEU A 296 11.11 -9.28 -21.90
CA LEU A 296 10.71 -9.03 -20.50
C LEU A 296 11.88 -8.47 -19.69
N GLY A 297 13.06 -9.09 -19.81
CA GLY A 297 14.25 -8.66 -19.10
C GLY A 297 14.66 -7.23 -19.47
N MET A 298 14.65 -6.90 -20.76
CA MET A 298 14.91 -5.55 -21.23
C MET A 298 13.92 -4.54 -20.64
N LYS A 299 12.60 -4.78 -20.74
CA LYS A 299 11.59 -3.85 -20.23
C LYS A 299 11.73 -3.64 -18.72
N LEU A 300 11.95 -4.73 -17.98
CA LEU A 300 12.14 -4.66 -16.53
C LEU A 300 13.43 -3.89 -16.16
N ALA A 301 14.52 -4.10 -16.90
CA ALA A 301 15.77 -3.37 -16.67
C ALA A 301 15.62 -1.86 -16.92
N HIS A 302 14.87 -1.47 -17.96
CA HIS A 302 14.51 -0.06 -18.17
C HIS A 302 13.69 0.49 -17.00
N GLY A 303 12.76 -0.29 -16.47
CA GLY A 303 12.00 0.09 -15.27
C GLY A 303 12.87 0.38 -14.05
N PHE A 304 13.85 -0.48 -13.78
CA PHE A 304 14.81 -0.27 -12.70
C PHE A 304 15.70 0.95 -12.91
N GLU A 305 16.17 1.19 -14.14
CA GLU A 305 16.99 2.37 -14.45
C GLU A 305 16.19 3.67 -14.27
N ILE A 306 14.93 3.70 -14.72
CA ILE A 306 14.03 4.84 -14.52
C ILE A 306 13.80 5.07 -13.03
N LEU A 307 13.51 4.00 -12.28
CA LEU A 307 13.26 4.07 -10.84
C LEU A 307 14.46 4.69 -10.10
N CYS A 308 15.68 4.21 -10.39
CA CYS A 308 16.91 4.75 -9.78
C CYS A 308 17.16 6.21 -10.17
N SER A 309 16.89 6.59 -11.43
CA SER A 309 16.99 8.00 -11.87
C SER A 309 16.02 8.91 -11.12
N LYS A 310 14.78 8.47 -10.86
CA LYS A 310 13.80 9.24 -10.09
C LYS A 310 14.24 9.44 -8.64
N CYS A 311 14.66 8.35 -7.98
CA CYS A 311 15.16 8.43 -6.60
C CYS A 311 16.43 9.28 -6.49
N SER A 312 17.30 9.29 -7.50
CA SER A 312 18.53 10.10 -7.50
C SER A 312 18.24 11.60 -7.62
N LYS A 313 17.19 12.00 -8.33
CA LYS A 313 16.77 13.40 -8.46
C LYS A 313 16.05 13.90 -7.20
N GLU A 314 15.13 13.11 -6.65
CA GLU A 314 14.44 13.43 -5.41
C GLU A 314 15.41 13.48 -4.22
N SER A 315 16.38 12.58 -4.16
CA SER A 315 17.42 12.62 -3.14
C SER A 315 18.44 13.74 -3.38
N ALA A 316 18.79 14.11 -4.62
CA ALA A 316 19.69 15.24 -4.84
C ALA A 316 19.09 16.58 -4.38
N ASP A 317 17.81 16.84 -4.64
CA ASP A 317 17.15 18.09 -4.21
C ASP A 317 16.80 18.09 -2.71
N SER A 318 16.40 16.95 -2.16
CA SER A 318 16.09 16.83 -0.71
C SER A 318 17.36 16.77 0.14
N LYS A 319 18.38 15.99 -0.28
CA LYS A 319 19.66 15.90 0.44
C LYS A 319 20.47 17.20 0.32
N ARG A 320 20.48 17.90 -0.83
CA ARG A 320 21.15 19.20 -0.93
C ARG A 320 20.49 20.26 -0.06
N ASN A 321 19.17 20.30 0.04
CA ASN A 321 18.50 21.33 0.84
C ASN A 321 18.60 21.05 2.35
N VAL A 322 18.59 19.79 2.80
CA VAL A 322 18.67 19.43 4.22
C VAL A 322 20.11 19.42 4.74
N LEU A 323 21.08 18.93 3.95
CA LEU A 323 22.51 18.86 4.32
C LEU A 323 23.29 20.16 4.03
N CYS A 324 22.64 21.21 3.53
CA CYS A 324 23.26 22.52 3.28
C CYS A 324 22.59 23.64 4.10
N GLY A 325 21.76 23.29 5.09
CA GLY A 325 21.10 24.23 6.00
C GLY A 325 21.93 24.52 7.27
N PRO A 326 21.70 25.67 7.94
CA PRO A 326 22.42 26.05 9.17
C PRO A 326 22.20 25.08 10.35
N LEU A 327 21.15 24.26 10.29
CA LEU A 327 20.87 23.20 11.27
C LEU A 327 21.82 22.01 11.13
N TRP A 328 22.17 21.64 9.90
CA TRP A 328 23.14 20.57 9.64
C TRP A 328 24.54 20.97 10.10
N GLU A 329 24.96 22.21 9.83
CA GLU A 329 26.26 22.73 10.28
C GLU A 329 26.41 22.69 11.81
N ARG A 330 25.34 23.02 12.54
CA ARG A 330 25.29 22.93 14.01
C ARG A 330 25.34 21.49 14.50
N PHE A 331 24.62 20.58 13.85
CA PHE A 331 24.62 19.15 14.18
C PHE A 331 26.02 18.54 13.96
N LEU A 332 26.64 18.80 12.81
CA LEU A 332 27.98 18.33 12.48
C LEU A 332 29.02 18.89 13.47
N SER A 333 28.92 20.17 13.84
CA SER A 333 29.79 20.79 14.86
C SER A 333 29.66 20.12 16.23
N SER A 334 28.44 19.75 16.63
CA SER A 334 28.18 19.00 17.88
C SER A 334 28.79 17.60 17.85
N LEU A 335 28.71 16.89 16.71
CA LEU A 335 29.34 15.57 16.54
C LEU A 335 30.88 15.65 16.61
N LYS A 336 31.48 16.69 16.02
CA LYS A 336 32.92 16.96 16.13
C LYS A 336 33.33 17.24 17.57
N GLN A 337 32.56 18.04 18.32
CA GLN A 337 32.83 18.31 19.73
C GLN A 337 32.69 17.07 20.63
N LYS A 338 31.77 16.16 20.31
CA LYS A 338 31.53 14.92 21.06
C LYS A 338 32.44 13.76 20.66
N ASN A 339 33.49 14.01 19.86
CA ASN A 339 34.42 12.99 19.37
C ASN A 339 33.75 11.81 18.64
N TYR A 340 32.63 12.06 17.96
CA TYR A 340 31.91 11.00 17.21
C TYR A 340 32.78 10.36 16.12
N PHE A 341 33.61 11.17 15.46
CA PHE A 341 34.54 10.73 14.41
C PHE A 341 35.83 10.08 14.93
N LYS A 342 35.96 9.90 16.26
CA LYS A 342 37.07 9.18 16.93
C LYS A 342 38.48 9.63 16.52
N GLY A 343 38.65 10.90 16.10
CA GLY A 343 39.94 11.44 15.65
C GLY A 343 40.37 11.01 14.24
N GLU A 344 39.50 10.37 13.46
CA GLU A 344 39.75 10.02 12.07
C GLU A 344 39.87 11.28 11.20
N LEU A 345 40.81 11.28 10.25
CA LEU A 345 41.04 12.40 9.34
C LEU A 345 39.86 12.57 8.36
N GLU A 346 39.50 13.83 8.10
CA GLU A 346 38.47 14.17 7.12
C GLU A 346 38.83 13.59 5.74
N GLY A 347 37.93 12.77 5.19
CA GLY A 347 38.13 12.09 3.90
C GLY A 347 38.71 10.67 3.97
N SER A 348 39.06 10.16 5.16
CA SER A 348 39.38 8.74 5.33
C SER A 348 38.15 7.85 5.13
N ALA A 349 38.34 6.58 4.76
CA ALA A 349 37.23 5.64 4.52
C ALA A 349 36.28 5.51 5.72
N LYS A 350 36.84 5.44 6.94
CA LYS A 350 36.07 5.39 8.19
C LYS A 350 35.37 6.70 8.53
N TYR A 351 36.00 7.84 8.24
CA TYR A 351 35.37 9.15 8.40
C TYR A 351 34.15 9.28 7.48
N SER A 352 34.28 8.86 6.22
CA SER A 352 33.18 8.87 5.25
C SER A 352 32.03 7.94 5.64
N GLU A 353 32.34 6.77 6.22
CA GLU A 353 31.32 5.84 6.75
C GLU A 353 30.54 6.45 7.92
N LEU A 354 31.25 7.00 8.92
CA LEU A 354 30.63 7.67 10.06
C LEU A 354 29.84 8.92 9.65
N LEU A 355 30.33 9.67 8.66
CA LEU A 355 29.62 10.82 8.11
C LEU A 355 28.32 10.40 7.44
N CYS A 356 28.35 9.33 6.63
CA CYS A 356 27.16 8.77 6.00
C CYS A 356 26.10 8.33 7.04
N MET A 357 26.53 7.66 8.12
CA MET A 357 25.64 7.29 9.22
C MET A 357 25.02 8.51 9.92
N ALA A 358 25.79 9.58 10.11
CA ALA A 358 25.30 10.83 10.70
C ALA A 358 24.32 11.58 9.78
N GLU A 359 24.56 11.56 8.46
CA GLU A 359 23.66 12.13 7.44
C GLU A 359 22.31 11.39 7.42
N ASP A 360 22.35 10.05 7.45
CA ASP A 360 21.15 9.22 7.47
C ASP A 360 20.32 9.46 8.75
N TYR A 361 20.98 9.56 9.92
CA TYR A 361 20.30 9.86 11.19
C TYR A 361 19.64 11.24 11.19
N PHE A 362 20.35 12.24 10.67
CA PHE A 362 19.83 13.61 10.62
C PHE A 362 18.63 13.72 9.68
N GLN A 363 18.68 13.05 8.52
CA GLN A 363 17.55 12.99 7.60
C GLN A 363 16.32 12.37 8.25
N GLN A 364 16.47 11.23 8.93
CA GLN A 364 15.37 10.57 9.65
C GLN A 364 14.78 11.46 10.77
N SER A 365 15.61 12.26 11.42
CA SER A 365 15.19 13.12 12.54
C SER A 365 14.53 14.43 12.11
N VAL A 366 14.80 14.92 10.89
CA VAL A 366 14.32 16.22 10.40
C VAL A 366 13.09 16.08 9.49
N THR A 367 12.87 14.90 8.88
CA THR A 367 11.69 14.62 8.06
C THR A 367 10.45 14.16 8.85
N ASP A 368 10.46 14.23 10.18
CA ASP A 368 9.25 14.18 10.99
C ASP A 368 8.77 15.62 11.26
N PRO A 369 7.82 16.16 10.48
CA PRO A 369 7.03 17.28 10.94
C PRO A 369 6.03 16.75 11.97
N GLU A 370 5.98 17.40 13.14
CA GLU A 370 4.86 17.31 14.10
C GLU A 370 3.49 17.50 13.43
#